data_AF-A0AAW2UEM6-F1
#
_entry.id   AF-A0AAW2UEM6-F1
#
_cell.length_a   1.000
_cell.length_b   1.000
_cell.length_c   1.000
_cell.angle_alpha   90.00
_cell.angle_beta   90.00
_cell.angle_gamma   90.00
#
_symmetry.space_group_name_H-M   'P 1'
#
loop_
_entity.id
_entity.type
_entity.pdbx_description
1 polymer ?
#
loop_
_entity_poly.entity_id
_entity_poly.type
_entity_poly.pdbx_seq_one_letter_code
_entity_poly.pdbx_strand_id
1 'polypeptide(L)'
;MDAVAVLGGATPTSYASSSLARNGCLSHRPTRRLNLRTSHLAAFRPSSTLFTYSPSRPYASKNLHKAHIFLPHLVASMEDVEESYIMIKPDGVQRGLVGEIISRFEKKGFKLKGLKLFQCPKELAQEHYKDLQSKPFFPKLIDYITSGPVVCMAWEGVGVVASARKLIGATNPLNAEPGTIRGDLAVQTGRNVVHGSDSPENGKREIALWFKEGELCEWTPVLEPWLKE
;
A
#
# COMPACT_ATOMS: atom_id res chain seq x y z
N MET A 1 57.40 9.36 -38.23
CA MET A 1 57.43 10.44 -39.24
C MET A 1 55.98 10.66 -39.62
N ASP A 2 55.24 11.68 -39.21
CA ASP A 2 55.55 12.89 -38.46
C ASP A 2 54.31 13.33 -37.67
N ALA A 3 54.58 14.06 -36.59
CA ALA A 3 53.61 14.71 -35.72
C ALA A 3 53.10 16.01 -36.32
N VAL A 4 51.86 16.38 -36.02
CA VAL A 4 51.49 17.80 -35.86
C VAL A 4 50.56 17.93 -34.65
N ALA A 5 51.09 18.55 -33.61
CA ALA A 5 50.37 19.07 -32.46
C ALA A 5 49.78 20.46 -32.80
N VAL A 6 48.60 20.77 -32.26
CA VAL A 6 48.14 22.16 -32.11
C VAL A 6 47.79 22.37 -30.63
N LEU A 7 48.50 23.33 -30.06
CA LEU A 7 48.43 23.83 -28.69
C LEU A 7 47.33 24.88 -28.55
N GLY A 8 46.78 24.97 -27.33
CA GLY A 8 46.66 26.25 -26.64
C GLY A 8 45.24 26.79 -26.41
N GLY A 9 44.89 26.97 -25.13
CA GLY A 9 43.76 27.81 -24.73
C GLY A 9 43.17 27.53 -23.34
N ALA A 10 44.00 27.50 -22.29
CA ALA A 10 43.53 27.51 -20.91
C ALA A 10 43.42 28.95 -20.39
N THR A 11 42.26 29.35 -19.88
CA THR A 11 42.05 30.56 -19.09
C THR A 11 41.54 30.15 -17.69
N PRO A 12 42.18 30.61 -16.59
CA PRO A 12 41.66 30.43 -15.25
C PRO A 12 40.92 31.70 -14.82
N THR A 13 39.63 31.61 -14.52
CA THR A 13 38.91 32.67 -13.81
C THR A 13 38.85 32.36 -12.32
N SER A 14 39.22 33.39 -11.56
CA SER A 14 39.54 33.45 -10.15
C SER A 14 38.34 33.39 -9.20
N TYR A 15 38.66 32.89 -8.01
CA TYR A 15 37.96 33.00 -6.73
C TYR A 15 37.14 34.27 -6.50
N ALA A 16 35.95 34.09 -5.93
CA ALA A 16 35.33 35.02 -5.01
C ALA A 16 34.63 34.24 -3.88
N SER A 17 35.34 34.11 -2.77
CA SER A 17 34.80 33.77 -1.45
C SER A 17 34.35 35.06 -0.78
N SER A 18 33.09 35.15 -0.38
CA SER A 18 32.60 36.24 0.47
C SER A 18 32.01 35.66 1.75
N SER A 19 32.82 35.66 2.80
CA SER A 19 32.39 35.58 4.20
C SER A 19 32.18 36.99 4.75
N LEU A 20 31.09 37.25 5.46
CA LEU A 20 30.95 38.27 6.52
C LEU A 20 29.69 37.90 7.33
N ALA A 21 29.89 37.38 8.55
CA ALA A 21 29.66 38.05 9.84
C ALA A 21 28.20 37.94 10.32
N ARG A 22 27.92 37.06 11.30
CA ARG A 22 27.92 37.28 12.76
C ARG A 22 26.80 38.20 13.26
N ASN A 23 25.84 37.60 13.97
CA ASN A 23 25.43 37.89 15.36
C ASN A 23 23.91 37.74 15.55
N GLY A 24 23.51 36.95 16.57
CA GLY A 24 22.11 36.84 16.97
C GLY A 24 21.82 35.72 17.96
N CYS A 25 22.62 35.62 19.04
CA CYS A 25 22.26 34.84 20.22
C CYS A 25 21.34 35.70 21.10
N LEU A 26 20.08 35.30 21.30
CA LEU A 26 19.24 35.81 22.40
C LEU A 26 18.29 34.74 22.94
N SER A 27 18.64 34.29 24.15
CA SER A 27 17.80 33.99 25.31
C SER A 27 16.62 33.02 25.21
N HIS A 28 16.81 31.88 25.88
CA HIS A 28 15.77 31.19 26.63
C HIS A 28 14.98 32.14 27.55
N ARG A 29 13.65 31.95 27.58
CA ARG A 29 12.81 32.18 28.77
C ARG A 29 11.94 30.94 29.01
N PRO A 30 12.10 30.23 30.14
CA PRO A 30 11.14 29.24 30.59
C PRO A 30 10.16 29.90 31.56
N THR A 31 8.85 29.67 31.42
CA THR A 31 7.89 29.58 32.54
C THR A 31 6.45 29.44 32.01
N ARG A 32 5.83 28.29 32.25
CA ARG A 32 4.73 28.17 33.22
C ARG A 32 4.44 26.69 33.49
N ARG A 33 4.97 26.18 34.61
CA ARG A 33 4.38 25.06 35.35
C ARG A 33 3.00 25.53 35.81
N LEU A 34 1.95 24.79 35.47
CA LEU A 34 0.72 24.81 36.23
C LEU A 34 0.69 23.57 37.13
N ASN A 35 0.36 23.84 38.38
CA ASN A 35 0.44 22.95 39.52
C ASN A 35 -0.54 21.78 39.43
N LEU A 36 -0.06 20.67 40.00
CA LEU A 36 -0.83 19.57 40.54
C LEU A 36 -2.11 20.03 41.25
N ARG A 37 -3.22 19.35 40.97
CA ARG A 37 -4.20 18.98 41.98
C ARG A 37 -4.51 17.50 41.87
N THR A 38 -3.76 16.72 42.64
CA THR A 38 -4.18 15.44 43.18
C THR A 38 -5.35 15.68 44.13
N SER A 39 -6.50 15.04 43.88
CA SER A 39 -7.57 14.95 44.85
C SER A 39 -8.03 13.50 44.97
N HIS A 40 -7.62 12.94 46.12
CA HIS A 40 -8.35 12.02 46.97
C HIS A 40 -8.74 10.63 46.47
N LEU A 41 -7.94 9.68 46.97
CA LEU A 41 -8.33 8.35 47.43
C LEU A 41 -9.66 8.38 48.21
N ALA A 42 -10.57 7.49 47.86
CA ALA A 42 -11.53 6.93 48.80
C ALA A 42 -11.69 5.44 48.50
N ALA A 43 -11.16 4.64 49.42
CA ALA A 43 -11.23 3.20 49.45
C ALA A 43 -12.61 2.76 49.96
N PHE A 44 -13.24 1.77 49.30
CA PHE A 44 -14.27 0.95 49.92
C PHE A 44 -13.77 -0.50 50.00
N ARG A 45 -13.66 -0.97 51.25
CA ARG A 45 -13.31 -2.34 51.62
C ARG A 45 -14.47 -3.30 51.32
N PRO A 46 -14.19 -4.58 51.04
CA PRO A 46 -15.20 -5.60 50.82
C PRO A 46 -15.69 -6.14 52.17
N SER A 47 -17.00 -6.36 52.31
CA SER A 47 -17.56 -7.14 53.42
C SER A 47 -17.86 -8.56 52.93
N SER A 48 -16.99 -9.48 53.34
CA SER A 48 -17.20 -10.92 53.26
C SER A 48 -18.13 -11.37 54.39
N THR A 49 -19.22 -12.07 54.06
CA THR A 49 -19.92 -12.92 55.02
C THR A 49 -20.22 -14.28 54.39
N LEU A 50 -19.89 -15.28 55.20
CA LEU A 50 -19.81 -16.71 54.97
C LEU A 50 -21.14 -17.40 54.60
N PHE A 51 -21.00 -18.42 53.75
CA PHE A 51 -21.67 -19.72 53.72
C PHE A 51 -22.90 -19.96 54.62
N THR A 52 -24.00 -20.35 53.97
CA THR A 52 -24.88 -21.42 54.47
C THR A 52 -25.16 -22.43 53.36
N TYR A 53 -24.86 -23.69 53.65
CA TYR A 53 -25.10 -24.88 52.83
C TYR A 53 -26.35 -25.58 53.36
N SER A 54 -27.25 -26.01 52.48
CA SER A 54 -28.25 -27.06 52.79
C SER A 54 -28.80 -27.70 51.50
N PRO A 55 -29.17 -29.00 51.51
CA PRO A 55 -28.93 -29.88 50.36
C PRO A 55 -30.18 -30.24 49.53
N SER A 56 -29.87 -30.82 48.36
CA SER A 56 -30.63 -31.81 47.58
C SER A 56 -31.86 -31.36 46.75
N ARG A 57 -31.67 -31.39 45.43
CA ARG A 57 -32.67 -31.83 44.44
C ARG A 57 -31.95 -32.60 43.33
N PRO A 58 -32.41 -33.80 42.92
CA PRO A 58 -31.84 -34.47 41.77
C PRO A 58 -32.42 -33.81 40.52
N TYR A 59 -31.56 -33.21 39.68
CA TYR A 59 -31.99 -32.74 38.37
C TYR A 59 -31.74 -33.84 37.34
N ALA A 60 -32.85 -34.26 36.72
CA ALA A 60 -32.93 -35.31 35.74
C ALA A 60 -32.03 -35.07 34.53
N SER A 61 -31.47 -36.18 34.02
CA SER A 61 -30.82 -36.28 32.72
C SER A 61 -31.69 -35.66 31.63
N LYS A 62 -31.20 -34.61 30.99
CA LYS A 62 -31.77 -34.08 29.75
C LYS A 62 -30.70 -34.13 28.66
N ASN A 63 -30.99 -34.97 27.68
CA ASN A 63 -30.55 -34.96 26.29
C ASN A 63 -29.35 -34.07 25.96
N LEU A 64 -28.24 -34.74 25.68
CA LEU A 64 -27.06 -34.19 25.02
C LEU A 64 -27.45 -33.77 23.60
N HIS A 65 -28.08 -32.61 23.46
CA HIS A 65 -28.15 -31.93 22.18
C HIS A 65 -26.72 -31.69 21.73
N LYS A 66 -26.38 -32.26 20.58
CA LYS A 66 -25.14 -32.07 19.85
C LYS A 66 -24.81 -30.58 19.84
N ALA A 67 -23.92 -30.16 20.73
CA ALA A 67 -23.39 -28.82 20.71
C ALA A 67 -22.71 -28.68 19.36
N HIS A 68 -23.32 -27.92 18.45
CA HIS A 68 -22.61 -27.41 17.30
C HIS A 68 -21.53 -26.51 17.87
N ILE A 69 -20.33 -27.07 18.01
CA ILE A 69 -19.13 -26.32 18.31
C ILE A 69 -18.99 -25.37 17.12
N PHE A 70 -19.41 -24.13 17.29
CA PHE A 70 -19.06 -23.07 16.37
C PHE A 70 -17.56 -22.85 16.54
N LEU A 71 -16.76 -23.49 15.67
CA LEU A 71 -15.33 -23.25 15.55
C LEU A 71 -15.14 -22.13 14.52
N PRO A 72 -15.14 -20.84 14.91
CA PRO A 72 -14.88 -19.75 13.97
C PRO A 72 -13.51 -19.92 13.29
N HIS A 73 -12.53 -20.47 13.99
CA HIS A 73 -11.19 -20.74 13.45
C HIS A 73 -11.20 -21.70 12.25
N LEU A 74 -12.12 -22.68 12.20
CA LEU A 74 -12.20 -23.61 11.06
C LEU A 74 -12.77 -22.94 9.81
N VAL A 75 -13.61 -21.92 9.98
CA VAL A 75 -14.23 -21.14 8.90
C VAL A 75 -13.28 -20.07 8.35
N ALA A 76 -12.44 -19.47 9.20
CA ALA A 76 -11.45 -18.48 8.77
C ALA A 76 -10.30 -19.08 7.92
N SER A 77 -9.94 -20.35 8.16
CA SER A 77 -8.85 -21.03 7.44
C SER A 77 -9.16 -21.46 5.99
N MET A 78 -10.35 -21.14 5.47
CA MET A 78 -10.82 -21.54 4.13
C MET A 78 -11.06 -20.34 3.19
N GLU A 79 -10.53 -19.16 3.51
CA GLU A 79 -10.64 -18.01 2.62
C GLU A 79 -9.68 -18.13 1.43
N ASP A 80 -10.21 -17.99 0.20
CA ASP A 80 -9.42 -18.08 -1.02
C ASP A 80 -8.41 -16.93 -1.09
N VAL A 81 -7.13 -17.28 -1.16
CA VAL A 81 -6.05 -16.32 -1.39
C VAL A 81 -5.99 -15.97 -2.87
N GLU A 82 -6.15 -14.68 -3.16
CA GLU A 82 -6.13 -14.14 -4.52
C GLU A 82 -4.82 -13.38 -4.78
N GLU A 83 -4.55 -13.10 -6.06
CA GLU A 83 -3.50 -12.18 -6.51
C GLU A 83 -4.08 -11.09 -7.41
N SER A 84 -3.57 -9.86 -7.29
CA SER A 84 -3.95 -8.73 -8.12
C SER A 84 -2.72 -8.11 -8.79
N TYR A 85 -2.85 -7.78 -10.07
CA TYR A 85 -1.88 -6.95 -10.76
C TYR A 85 -2.15 -5.48 -10.48
N ILE A 86 -1.14 -4.78 -9.95
CA ILE A 86 -1.17 -3.34 -9.71
C ILE A 86 -0.03 -2.71 -10.51
N MET A 87 -0.30 -1.60 -11.19
CA MET A 87 0.71 -0.90 -11.99
C MET A 87 0.70 0.59 -11.72
N ILE A 88 1.84 1.13 -11.30
CA ILE A 88 2.06 2.59 -11.26
C ILE A 88 2.37 3.04 -12.67
N LYS A 89 1.54 3.94 -13.19
CA LYS A 89 1.60 4.45 -14.57
C LYS A 89 2.74 5.45 -14.73
N PRO A 90 3.09 5.86 -15.97
CA PRO A 90 4.24 6.73 -16.19
C PRO A 90 4.16 8.06 -15.45
N ASP A 91 2.96 8.64 -15.30
CA ASP A 91 2.75 9.86 -14.52
C ASP A 91 3.04 9.67 -13.02
N GLY A 92 2.70 8.52 -12.44
CA GLY A 92 3.01 8.18 -11.06
C GLY A 92 4.52 8.05 -10.81
N VAL A 93 5.25 7.48 -11.77
CA VAL A 93 6.71 7.38 -11.72
C VAL A 93 7.36 8.76 -11.85
N GLN A 94 6.96 9.54 -12.86
CA GLN A 94 7.48 10.89 -13.10
C GLN A 94 7.26 11.85 -11.93
N ARG A 95 6.19 11.64 -11.15
CA ARG A 95 5.86 12.44 -9.97
C ARG A 95 6.47 11.93 -8.67
N GLY A 96 7.28 10.87 -8.71
CA GLY A 96 7.93 10.32 -7.52
C GLY A 96 6.96 9.65 -6.53
N LEU A 97 5.82 9.11 -7.00
CA LEU A 97 4.78 8.53 -6.15
C LEU A 97 4.96 7.03 -5.88
N VAL A 98 6.06 6.44 -6.34
CA VAL A 98 6.30 4.99 -6.25
C VAL A 98 6.27 4.49 -4.80
N GLY A 99 7.07 5.12 -3.93
CA GLY A 99 7.15 4.73 -2.51
C GLY A 99 5.83 4.95 -1.77
N GLU A 100 5.15 6.07 -2.01
CA GLU A 100 3.84 6.41 -1.42
C GLU A 100 2.80 5.33 -1.74
N ILE A 101 2.71 4.91 -3.00
CA ILE A 101 1.74 3.91 -3.45
C ILE A 101 2.06 2.54 -2.88
N ILE A 102 3.31 2.07 -2.97
CA ILE A 102 3.73 0.78 -2.40
C ILE A 102 3.44 0.74 -0.90
N SER A 103 3.81 1.80 -0.18
CA SER A 103 3.61 1.90 1.27
C SER A 103 2.16 1.75 1.68
N ARG A 104 1.19 2.19 0.85
CA ARG A 104 -0.24 2.03 1.16
C ARG A 104 -0.68 0.56 1.12
N PHE A 105 -0.15 -0.24 0.21
CA PHE A 105 -0.43 -1.69 0.16
C PHE A 105 0.32 -2.45 1.27
N GLU A 106 1.57 -2.10 1.56
CA GLU A 106 2.33 -2.71 2.67
C GLU A 106 1.65 -2.45 4.01
N LYS A 107 1.30 -1.19 4.31
CA LYS A 107 0.58 -0.82 5.55
C LYS A 107 -0.79 -1.46 5.66
N LYS A 108 -1.41 -1.84 4.54
CA LYS A 108 -2.70 -2.55 4.51
C LYS A 108 -2.55 -4.03 4.91
N GLY A 109 -1.34 -4.60 4.81
CA GLY A 109 -1.05 -5.99 5.15
C GLY A 109 -1.05 -6.96 3.96
N PHE A 110 -1.09 -6.47 2.72
CA PHE A 110 -0.95 -7.34 1.55
C PHE A 110 0.49 -7.77 1.35
N LYS A 111 0.69 -8.96 0.77
CA LYS A 111 2.01 -9.53 0.51
C LYS A 111 2.46 -9.17 -0.90
N LEU A 112 3.64 -8.56 -1.02
CA LEU A 112 4.25 -8.25 -2.31
C LEU A 112 4.93 -9.49 -2.90
N LYS A 113 4.50 -9.90 -4.09
CA LYS A 113 4.98 -11.12 -4.79
C LYS A 113 5.95 -10.82 -5.92
N GLY A 114 5.75 -9.69 -6.59
CA GLY A 114 6.57 -9.27 -7.71
C GLY A 114 6.63 -7.75 -7.77
N LEU A 115 7.80 -7.21 -8.11
CA LEU A 115 8.04 -5.78 -8.24
C LEU A 115 9.11 -5.56 -9.31
N LYS A 116 8.79 -4.78 -10.35
CA LYS A 116 9.79 -4.34 -11.33
C LYS A 116 9.48 -2.99 -11.95
N LEU A 117 10.52 -2.20 -12.20
CA LEU A 117 10.47 -1.04 -13.07
C LEU A 117 10.60 -1.53 -14.52
N PHE A 118 9.68 -1.13 -15.39
CA PHE A 118 9.57 -1.72 -16.72
C PHE A 118 9.18 -0.67 -17.77
N GLN A 119 9.85 -0.68 -18.92
CA GLN A 119 9.46 0.12 -20.07
C GLN A 119 8.54 -0.73 -20.97
N CYS A 120 7.25 -0.39 -21.01
CA CYS A 120 6.24 -1.20 -21.69
C CYS A 120 6.36 -1.09 -23.23
N PRO A 121 6.54 -2.19 -23.97
CA PRO A 121 6.39 -2.22 -25.42
C PRO A 121 4.94 -1.97 -25.84
N LYS A 122 4.73 -1.43 -27.05
CA LYS A 122 3.37 -1.12 -27.55
C LYS A 122 2.51 -2.37 -27.69
N GLU A 123 3.10 -3.47 -28.11
CA GLU A 123 2.42 -4.75 -28.33
C GLU A 123 1.85 -5.29 -27.01
N LEU A 124 2.64 -5.21 -25.92
CA LEU A 124 2.20 -5.64 -24.59
C LEU A 124 1.09 -4.74 -24.05
N ALA A 125 1.21 -3.42 -24.25
CA ALA A 125 0.18 -2.46 -23.87
C ALA A 125 -1.16 -2.72 -24.59
N GLN A 126 -1.09 -3.05 -25.89
CA GLN A 126 -2.26 -3.38 -26.71
C GLN A 126 -2.94 -4.66 -26.23
N GLU A 127 -2.17 -5.72 -25.95
CA GLU A 127 -2.71 -6.96 -25.41
C GLU A 127 -3.36 -6.76 -24.03
N HIS A 128 -2.73 -5.97 -23.16
CA HIS A 128 -3.29 -5.65 -21.84
C HIS A 128 -4.62 -4.90 -21.94
N TYR A 129 -4.76 -3.97 -22.89
CA TYR A 129 -5.95 -3.15 -23.10
C TYR A 129 -6.86 -3.63 -24.24
N LYS A 130 -6.76 -4.90 -24.67
CA LYS A 130 -7.47 -5.41 -25.86
C LYS A 130 -8.98 -5.20 -25.83
N ASP A 131 -9.60 -5.27 -24.65
CA ASP A 131 -11.04 -5.06 -24.48
C ASP A 131 -11.47 -3.59 -24.74
N LEU A 132 -10.51 -2.68 -24.78
CA LEU A 132 -10.72 -1.26 -25.03
C LEU A 132 -10.35 -0.84 -26.47
N GLN A 133 -9.94 -1.77 -27.34
CA GLN A 133 -9.45 -1.47 -28.69
C GLN A 133 -10.43 -0.66 -29.55
N SER A 134 -11.74 -0.84 -29.34
CA SER A 134 -12.80 -0.15 -30.08
C SER A 134 -13.11 1.25 -29.53
N LYS A 135 -12.50 1.65 -28.40
CA LYS A 135 -12.77 2.93 -27.76
C LYS A 135 -11.97 4.05 -28.43
N PRO A 136 -12.54 5.25 -28.61
CA PRO A 136 -11.87 6.36 -29.31
C PRO A 136 -10.61 6.87 -28.59
N PHE A 137 -10.49 6.62 -27.29
CA PHE A 137 -9.32 6.98 -26.50
C PHE A 137 -8.19 5.93 -26.53
N PHE A 138 -8.40 4.76 -27.14
CA PHE A 138 -7.43 3.66 -27.12
C PHE A 138 -6.05 4.04 -27.67
N PRO A 139 -5.91 4.73 -28.83
CA PRO A 139 -4.59 5.13 -29.32
C PRO A 139 -3.83 5.99 -28.31
N LYS A 140 -4.52 6.98 -27.71
CA LYS A 140 -3.95 7.85 -26.68
C LYS A 140 -3.59 7.11 -25.40
N LEU A 141 -4.33 6.05 -25.04
CA LEU A 141 -4.04 5.20 -23.89
C LEU A 141 -2.75 4.39 -24.12
N ILE A 142 -2.56 3.83 -25.31
CA ILE A 142 -1.34 3.10 -25.67
C ILE A 142 -0.13 4.03 -25.71
N ASP A 143 -0.24 5.18 -26.37
CA ASP A 143 0.85 6.17 -26.40
C ASP A 143 1.20 6.66 -24.99
N TYR A 144 0.19 6.85 -24.14
CA TYR A 144 0.40 7.24 -22.76
C TYR A 144 1.14 6.17 -21.95
N ILE A 145 0.66 4.93 -21.94
CA ILE A 145 1.26 3.89 -21.08
C ILE A 145 2.67 3.49 -21.54
N THR A 146 2.99 3.73 -22.81
CA THR A 146 4.33 3.48 -23.38
C THR A 146 5.23 4.72 -23.41
N SER A 147 4.75 5.89 -22.99
CA SER A 147 5.52 7.15 -22.99
C SER A 147 6.67 7.21 -21.97
N GLY A 148 6.71 6.27 -21.03
CA GLY A 148 7.75 6.20 -20.01
C GLY A 148 7.65 4.90 -19.19
N PRO A 149 8.51 4.73 -18.18
CA PRO A 149 8.53 3.51 -17.39
C PRO A 149 7.31 3.43 -16.48
N VAL A 150 6.90 2.20 -16.20
CA VAL A 150 5.87 1.83 -15.22
C VAL A 150 6.49 1.00 -14.11
N VAL A 151 5.83 0.94 -12.95
CA VAL A 151 6.17 -0.03 -11.91
C VAL A 151 5.10 -1.11 -11.87
N CYS A 152 5.48 -2.31 -12.27
CA CYS A 152 4.63 -3.51 -12.26
C CYS A 152 4.71 -4.17 -10.88
N MET A 153 3.56 -4.53 -10.32
CA MET A 153 3.47 -5.18 -9.01
C MET A 153 2.46 -6.32 -9.03
N ALA A 154 2.78 -7.40 -8.32
CA ALA A 154 1.84 -8.48 -7.99
C ALA A 154 1.65 -8.49 -6.47
N TRP A 155 0.41 -8.37 -6.02
CA TRP A 155 0.04 -8.38 -4.60
C TRP A 155 -0.87 -9.56 -4.30
N GLU A 156 -0.60 -10.26 -3.20
CA GLU A 156 -1.33 -11.43 -2.73
C GLU A 156 -2.07 -11.12 -1.42
N GLY A 157 -3.28 -11.68 -1.29
CA GLY A 157 -4.06 -11.69 -0.07
C GLY A 157 -5.52 -12.04 -0.31
N VAL A 158 -6.24 -12.36 0.77
CA VAL A 158 -7.68 -12.61 0.69
C VAL A 158 -8.40 -11.33 0.23
N GLY A 159 -9.22 -11.44 -0.82
CA GLY A 159 -9.97 -10.32 -1.39
C GLY A 159 -9.09 -9.16 -1.87
N VAL A 160 -7.81 -9.41 -2.20
CA VAL A 160 -6.84 -8.36 -2.56
C VAL A 160 -7.31 -7.56 -3.77
N VAL A 161 -7.96 -8.18 -4.76
CA VAL A 161 -8.45 -7.48 -5.96
C VAL A 161 -9.49 -6.42 -5.57
N ALA A 162 -10.53 -6.82 -4.86
CA ALA A 162 -11.61 -5.92 -4.45
C ALA A 162 -11.09 -4.82 -3.50
N SER A 163 -10.22 -5.19 -2.56
CA SER A 163 -9.62 -4.24 -1.61
C SER A 163 -8.68 -3.25 -2.29
N ALA A 164 -7.84 -3.70 -3.22
CA ALA A 164 -6.96 -2.84 -4.00
C ALA A 164 -7.75 -1.83 -4.83
N ARG A 165 -8.84 -2.26 -5.47
CA ARG A 165 -9.76 -1.37 -6.20
C ARG A 165 -10.34 -0.28 -5.29
N LYS A 166 -10.76 -0.64 -4.07
CA LYS A 166 -11.24 0.31 -3.06
C LYS A 166 -10.14 1.29 -2.64
N LEU A 167 -8.93 0.80 -2.36
CA LEU A 167 -7.78 1.63 -1.97
C LEU A 167 -7.34 2.57 -3.10
N ILE A 168 -7.41 2.13 -4.34
CA ILE A 168 -7.09 2.93 -5.53
C ILE A 168 -8.11 4.06 -5.73
N GLY A 169 -9.40 3.78 -5.55
CA GLY A 169 -10.48 4.73 -5.78
C GLY A 169 -10.99 4.76 -7.23
N ALA A 170 -12.03 5.57 -7.46
CA ALA A 170 -12.74 5.64 -8.75
C ALA A 170 -11.81 5.96 -9.94
N THR A 171 -12.15 5.49 -11.15
CA THR A 171 -11.33 5.70 -12.36
C THR A 171 -11.14 7.18 -12.70
N ASN A 172 -12.19 7.98 -12.52
CA ASN A 172 -12.12 9.43 -12.57
C ASN A 172 -11.69 9.95 -11.19
N PRO A 173 -10.49 10.55 -11.04
CA PRO A 173 -10.01 11.05 -9.75
C PRO A 173 -10.93 12.08 -9.08
N LEU A 174 -11.69 12.85 -9.87
CA LEU A 174 -12.64 13.82 -9.33
C LEU A 174 -13.84 13.17 -8.62
N ASN A 175 -14.06 11.87 -8.85
CA ASN A 175 -15.07 11.06 -8.17
C ASN A 175 -14.43 10.09 -7.17
N ALA A 176 -13.11 10.16 -6.94
CA ALA A 176 -12.42 9.31 -6.00
C ALA A 176 -12.37 10.00 -4.63
N GLU A 177 -12.77 9.27 -3.59
CA GLU A 177 -12.85 9.83 -2.24
C GLU A 177 -11.45 10.16 -1.66
N PRO A 178 -11.33 11.22 -0.84
CA PRO A 178 -10.14 11.46 -0.03
C PRO A 178 -9.71 10.22 0.77
N GLY A 179 -8.41 9.97 0.85
CA GLY A 179 -7.81 8.77 1.42
C GLY A 179 -7.57 7.63 0.41
N THR A 180 -8.24 7.64 -0.75
CA THR A 180 -7.90 6.74 -1.86
C THR A 180 -6.69 7.27 -2.62
N ILE A 181 -5.96 6.40 -3.30
CA ILE A 181 -4.75 6.79 -4.05
C ILE A 181 -5.09 7.87 -5.10
N ARG A 182 -6.17 7.70 -5.85
CA ARG A 182 -6.56 8.67 -6.89
C ARG A 182 -7.16 9.94 -6.30
N GLY A 183 -7.95 9.84 -5.22
CA GLY A 183 -8.52 11.01 -4.55
C GLY A 183 -7.44 11.92 -3.97
N ASP A 184 -6.37 11.33 -3.43
CA ASP A 184 -5.27 12.09 -2.84
C ASP A 184 -4.27 12.58 -3.89
N LEU A 185 -4.02 11.79 -4.95
CA LEU A 185 -2.84 11.96 -5.78
C LEU A 185 -3.13 12.26 -7.26
N ALA A 186 -4.37 12.34 -7.73
CA ALA A 186 -4.68 12.59 -9.13
C ALA A 186 -5.83 13.59 -9.33
N VAL A 187 -5.85 14.24 -10.50
CA VAL A 187 -6.86 15.28 -10.81
C VAL A 187 -7.60 15.06 -12.12
N GLN A 188 -7.17 14.12 -12.96
CA GLN A 188 -7.76 13.87 -14.28
C GLN A 188 -7.69 12.38 -14.68
N THR A 189 -8.74 11.86 -15.31
CA THR A 189 -8.84 10.44 -15.73
C THR A 189 -7.69 9.96 -16.60
N GLY A 190 -7.19 10.79 -17.53
CA GLY A 190 -6.07 10.44 -18.40
C GLY A 190 -4.70 10.38 -17.70
N ARG A 191 -4.62 10.83 -16.45
CA ARG A 191 -3.42 10.92 -15.59
C ARG A 191 -3.78 10.51 -14.16
N ASN A 192 -4.30 9.29 -14.04
CA ASN A 192 -4.86 8.75 -12.80
C ASN A 192 -3.90 7.80 -12.06
N VAL A 193 -2.58 7.95 -12.28
CA VAL A 193 -1.43 7.41 -11.53
C VAL A 193 -1.27 5.90 -11.38
N VAL A 194 -2.34 5.12 -11.26
CA VAL A 194 -2.29 3.70 -10.91
C VAL A 194 -3.38 2.91 -11.60
N HIS A 195 -3.08 1.66 -11.96
CA HIS A 195 -4.01 0.62 -12.41
C HIS A 195 -4.08 -0.50 -11.37
N GLY A 196 -5.22 -1.17 -11.30
CA GLY A 196 -5.38 -2.41 -10.56
C GLY A 196 -6.46 -3.28 -11.21
N SER A 197 -6.21 -4.60 -11.27
CA SER A 197 -7.14 -5.58 -11.83
C SER A 197 -8.54 -5.43 -11.24
N ASP A 198 -9.57 -5.67 -12.04
CA ASP A 198 -10.98 -5.46 -11.68
C ASP A 198 -11.72 -6.75 -11.30
N SER A 199 -11.13 -7.91 -11.55
CA SER A 199 -11.62 -9.22 -11.10
C SER A 199 -10.46 -10.18 -10.78
N PRO A 200 -10.70 -11.25 -9.99
CA PRO A 200 -9.70 -12.29 -9.72
C PRO A 200 -9.15 -12.95 -10.98
N GLU A 201 -10.00 -13.19 -11.98
CA GLU A 201 -9.60 -13.76 -13.28
C GLU A 201 -8.65 -12.81 -14.01
N ASN A 202 -8.96 -11.51 -13.99
CA ASN A 202 -8.12 -10.49 -14.60
C ASN A 202 -6.83 -10.29 -13.81
N GLY A 203 -6.84 -10.47 -12.49
CA GLY A 203 -5.63 -10.52 -11.65
C GLY A 203 -4.65 -11.57 -12.17
N LYS A 204 -5.10 -12.82 -12.32
CA LYS A 204 -4.29 -13.92 -12.85
C LYS A 204 -3.81 -13.66 -14.28
N ARG A 205 -4.71 -13.22 -15.16
CA ARG A 205 -4.40 -12.91 -16.57
C ARG A 205 -3.34 -11.83 -16.69
N GLU A 206 -3.50 -10.75 -15.95
CA GLU A 206 -2.59 -9.61 -15.99
C GLU A 206 -1.23 -9.97 -15.39
N ILE A 207 -1.17 -10.66 -14.25
CA ILE A 207 0.10 -11.13 -13.69
C ILE A 207 0.85 -12.00 -14.70
N ALA A 208 0.18 -12.99 -15.31
CA ALA A 208 0.80 -13.86 -16.31
C ALA A 208 1.27 -13.11 -17.57
N LEU A 209 0.59 -12.02 -17.94
CA LEU A 209 0.98 -11.19 -19.07
C LEU A 209 2.22 -10.33 -18.76
N TRP A 210 2.30 -9.78 -17.55
CA TRP A 210 3.31 -8.80 -17.18
C TRP A 210 4.54 -9.39 -16.50
N PHE A 211 4.44 -10.54 -15.84
CA PHE A 211 5.53 -11.23 -15.16
C PHE A 211 5.89 -12.54 -15.87
N LYS A 212 7.18 -12.75 -16.09
CA LYS A 212 7.72 -14.00 -16.62
C LYS A 212 7.81 -15.04 -15.52
N GLU A 213 7.94 -16.30 -15.93
CA GLU A 213 8.28 -17.39 -15.01
C GLU A 213 9.56 -17.07 -14.22
N GLY A 214 9.51 -17.27 -12.90
CA GLY A 214 10.61 -16.95 -11.99
C GLY A 214 10.71 -15.49 -11.54
N GLU A 215 9.88 -14.57 -12.05
CA GLU A 215 9.88 -13.16 -11.58
C GLU A 215 9.01 -12.95 -10.32
N LEU A 216 8.16 -13.91 -9.97
CA LEU A 216 7.39 -13.90 -8.72
C LEU A 216 8.16 -14.64 -7.61
N CYS A 217 8.14 -14.06 -6.42
CA CYS A 217 8.79 -14.61 -5.24
C CYS A 217 7.77 -15.29 -4.32
N GLU A 218 8.06 -16.52 -3.89
CA GLU A 218 7.35 -17.17 -2.80
C GLU A 218 8.06 -16.90 -1.46
N TRP A 219 7.31 -16.42 -0.48
CA TRP A 219 7.80 -16.17 0.87
C TRP A 219 6.65 -16.09 1.88
N THR A 220 6.95 -16.19 3.16
CA THR A 220 5.94 -16.13 4.24
C THR A 220 6.18 -14.89 5.10
N PRO A 221 5.22 -13.94 5.19
CA PRO A 221 5.35 -12.80 6.07
C PRO A 221 5.35 -13.23 7.54
N VAL A 222 6.34 -12.77 8.32
CA VAL A 222 6.41 -13.04 9.77
C VAL A 222 5.15 -12.54 10.50
N LEU A 223 4.51 -11.49 9.98
CA LEU A 223 3.30 -10.91 10.53
C LEU A 223 2.00 -11.61 10.10
N GLU A 224 2.07 -12.66 9.26
CA GLU A 224 0.88 -13.34 8.75
C GLU A 224 -0.11 -13.79 9.84
N PRO A 225 0.32 -14.38 10.98
CA PRO A 225 -0.59 -14.75 12.07
C PRO A 225 -1.29 -13.57 12.77
N TRP A 226 -0.85 -12.33 12.51
CA TRP A 226 -1.47 -11.11 13.04
C TRP A 226 -2.35 -10.40 12.01
N LEU A 227 -2.33 -10.87 10.76
CA LEU A 227 -3.08 -10.30 9.64
C LEU A 227 -4.26 -11.22 9.22
N LYS A 228 -4.14 -12.53 9.45
CA LYS A 228 -5.12 -13.56 9.11
C LYS A 228 -5.33 -14.49 10.31
N GLU A 229 -6.55 -15.01 10.47
CA GLU A 229 -6.95 -15.96 11.53
C GLU A 229 -6.71 -17.44 11.15
#